data_AF-A0A7S0HTG5-F1
#
_entry.id   AF-A0A7S0HTG5-F1
#
_cell.length_a   1.000
_cell.length_b   1.000
_cell.length_c   1.000
_cell.angle_alpha   90.00
_cell.angle_beta   90.00
_cell.angle_gamma   90.00
#
_symmetry.space_group_name_H-M   'P 1'
#
loop_
_entity.id
_entity.type
_entity.pdbx_description
1 polymer ?
#
loop_
_entity_poly.entity_id
_entity_poly.type
_entity_poly.pdbx_seq_one_letter_code
_entity_poly.pdbx_strand_id
1 'polypeptide(L)'
;SIPVTSIKYGGQELLEFETEINPRVPGRESWIPGILDSGTSCLVLPDSTLKGVLRDKPFSTFASLAQSSSRDKSKKLPIMITIGHGRQSHTFKIPFEDWWLDKDDRPCVQTSPPAFMGILLGDVIFRALVVHFDLTHPTMPVIGLAQRNRGYKPVRPGSNWAKHKPKHHEDF
;
A
#
# COMPACT_ATOMS: atom_id res chain seq x y z
N SER A 1 -6.78 -10.53 -2.60
CA SER A 1 -6.42 -9.31 -1.85
C SER A 1 -5.47 -9.69 -0.72
N ILE A 2 -4.81 -8.72 -0.11
CA ILE A 2 -3.97 -8.91 1.08
C ILE A 2 -4.59 -8.19 2.28
N PRO A 3 -4.47 -8.72 3.51
CA PRO A 3 -5.05 -8.09 4.67
C PRO A 3 -4.21 -6.89 5.11
N VAL A 4 -4.83 -5.70 5.16
CA VAL A 4 -4.20 -4.49 5.72
C VAL A 4 -4.79 -4.24 7.10
N THR A 5 -3.93 -4.28 8.12
CA THR A 5 -4.33 -4.20 9.54
C THR A 5 -4.02 -2.84 10.17
N SER A 6 -3.16 -2.02 9.57
CA SER A 6 -2.86 -0.68 10.06
C SER A 6 -2.27 0.19 8.96
N ILE A 7 -2.62 1.48 8.98
CA ILE A 7 -1.91 2.51 8.21
C ILE A 7 -1.67 3.68 9.15
N LYS A 8 -0.40 4.07 9.34
CA LYS A 8 -0.03 5.21 10.18
C LYS A 8 0.64 6.31 9.39
N TYR A 9 0.35 7.55 9.77
CA TYR A 9 1.03 8.73 9.30
C TYR A 9 1.35 9.65 10.47
N GLY A 10 2.62 10.05 10.61
CA GLY A 10 3.06 10.86 11.75
C GLY A 10 2.81 10.23 13.13
N GLY A 11 2.71 8.90 13.19
CA GLY A 11 2.38 8.16 14.41
C GLY A 11 0.88 7.98 14.68
N GLN A 12 0.00 8.73 13.99
CA GLN A 12 -1.44 8.58 14.09
C GLN A 12 -1.94 7.38 13.28
N GLU A 13 -2.82 6.56 13.87
CA GLU A 13 -3.51 5.48 13.18
C GLU A 13 -4.61 6.04 12.28
N LEU A 14 -4.68 5.56 11.03
CA LEU A 14 -5.71 5.93 10.07
C LEU A 14 -6.79 4.86 9.99
N LEU A 15 -6.46 3.59 10.26
CA LEU A 15 -7.41 2.48 10.28
C LEU A 15 -7.87 2.20 11.71
N GLU A 16 -8.62 3.13 12.27
CA GLU A 16 -9.22 2.95 13.60
C GLU A 16 -10.45 2.06 13.50
N PHE A 17 -10.33 0.78 13.85
CA PHE A 17 -11.43 -0.17 13.78
C PHE A 17 -12.44 0.05 14.93
N GLU A 18 -13.74 -0.07 14.63
CA GLU A 18 -14.82 0.12 15.62
C GLU A 18 -14.71 -0.88 16.77
N THR A 19 -14.48 -2.15 16.44
CA THR A 19 -14.24 -3.22 17.40
C THR A 19 -12.76 -3.59 17.40
N GLU A 20 -12.09 -3.30 18.51
CA GLU A 20 -10.82 -3.95 18.82
C GLU A 20 -11.12 -5.41 19.14
N ILE A 21 -11.07 -6.28 18.13
CA ILE A 21 -11.06 -7.70 18.41
C ILE A 21 -9.77 -7.97 19.20
N ASN A 22 -9.91 -8.56 20.39
CA ASN A 22 -8.83 -8.72 21.36
C ASN A 22 -7.56 -9.28 20.69
N PRO A 23 -6.47 -8.49 20.60
CA PRO A 23 -5.26 -8.86 19.85
C PRO A 23 -4.52 -10.06 20.47
N ARG A 24 -4.92 -10.50 21.66
CA ARG A 24 -4.36 -11.70 22.32
C ARG A 24 -4.93 -13.02 21.78
N VAL A 25 -5.94 -12.99 20.90
CA VAL A 25 -6.47 -14.17 20.21
C VAL A 25 -5.89 -14.22 18.80
N PRO A 26 -4.97 -15.15 18.48
CA PRO A 26 -4.43 -15.29 17.14
C PRO A 26 -5.53 -15.50 16.10
N GLY A 27 -5.47 -14.80 14.96
CA GLY A 27 -6.44 -14.91 13.86
C GLY A 27 -7.70 -14.05 14.01
N ARG A 28 -7.73 -13.16 15.01
CA ARG A 28 -8.85 -12.28 15.33
C ARG A 28 -8.40 -10.81 15.34
N GLU A 29 -7.68 -10.40 14.30
CA GLU A 29 -7.31 -8.99 14.09
C GLU A 29 -8.29 -8.36 13.11
N SER A 30 -8.72 -7.11 13.37
CA SER A 30 -9.51 -6.34 12.42
C SER A 30 -8.63 -5.92 11.23
N TRP A 31 -9.17 -6.03 10.02
CA TRP A 31 -8.44 -5.70 8.78
C TRP A 31 -9.41 -5.26 7.69
N ILE A 32 -8.87 -4.60 6.68
CA ILE A 32 -9.58 -4.31 5.42
C ILE A 32 -8.79 -4.83 4.22
N PRO A 33 -9.47 -5.26 3.14
CA PRO A 33 -8.78 -5.82 1.98
C PRO A 33 -7.98 -4.74 1.25
N GLY A 34 -6.68 -4.98 1.11
CA GLY A 34 -5.79 -4.25 0.22
C GLY A 34 -5.71 -4.94 -1.14
N ILE A 35 -5.79 -4.16 -2.21
CA ILE A 35 -5.58 -4.63 -3.59
C ILE A 35 -4.32 -3.95 -4.11
N LEU A 36 -3.30 -4.75 -4.42
CA LEU A 36 -2.12 -4.29 -5.14
C LEU A 36 -2.52 -4.00 -6.59
N ASP A 37 -2.44 -2.74 -6.99
CA ASP A 37 -2.93 -2.30 -8.30
C ASP A 37 -1.94 -1.32 -8.94
N SER A 38 -1.15 -1.82 -9.89
CA SER A 38 -0.21 -0.97 -10.64
C SER A 38 -0.88 0.01 -11.60
N GLY A 39 -2.18 -0.18 -11.91
CA GLY A 39 -2.97 0.76 -12.71
C GLY A 39 -3.35 2.03 -11.95
N THR A 40 -3.32 1.99 -10.62
CA THR A 40 -3.60 3.13 -9.75
C THR A 40 -2.30 3.78 -9.28
N SER A 41 -2.09 5.07 -9.55
CA SER A 41 -0.80 5.72 -9.26
C SER A 41 -0.54 6.04 -7.78
N CYS A 42 -1.60 6.21 -6.98
CA CYS A 42 -1.54 6.70 -5.59
C CYS A 42 -2.08 5.67 -4.59
N LEU A 43 -1.82 5.88 -3.30
CA LEU A 43 -2.55 5.16 -2.26
C LEU A 43 -3.99 5.62 -2.27
N VAL A 44 -4.96 4.69 -2.31
CA VAL A 44 -6.38 5.04 -2.30
C VAL A 44 -7.00 4.59 -1.00
N LEU A 45 -7.39 5.56 -0.17
CA LEU A 45 -7.97 5.35 1.15
C LEU A 45 -9.48 5.60 1.13
N PRO A 46 -10.27 4.87 1.93
CA PRO A 46 -11.68 5.16 2.06
C PRO A 46 -11.90 6.50 2.78
N ASP A 47 -12.90 7.25 2.32
CA ASP A 47 -13.40 8.45 2.99
C ASP A 47 -14.77 8.21 3.64
N SER A 48 -14.90 7.05 4.27
CA SER A 48 -16.09 6.61 5.00
C SER A 48 -15.68 5.71 6.16
N THR A 49 -16.62 5.47 7.07
CA THR A 49 -16.48 4.48 8.15
C THR A 49 -16.62 3.03 7.66
N LEU A 50 -16.74 2.82 6.35
CA LEU A 50 -16.99 1.50 5.74
C LEU A 50 -18.18 0.79 6.41
N LYS A 51 -19.30 1.51 6.56
CA LYS A 51 -20.53 1.04 7.24
C LYS A 51 -20.30 0.64 8.71
N GLY A 52 -19.45 1.38 9.42
CA GLY A 52 -19.14 1.16 10.84
C GLY A 52 -18.05 0.12 11.11
N VAL A 53 -17.30 -0.30 10.08
CA VAL A 53 -16.08 -1.11 10.27
C VAL A 53 -14.97 -0.25 10.88
N LEU A 54 -14.88 1.01 10.47
CA LEU A 54 -13.92 2.00 10.99
C LEU A 54 -14.66 3.08 11.78
N ARG A 55 -14.03 3.61 12.83
CA ARG A 55 -14.51 4.72 13.66
C ARG A 55 -14.54 6.03 12.90
N ASP A 56 -13.50 6.24 12.10
CA ASP A 56 -13.26 7.48 11.36
C ASP A 56 -13.11 7.24 9.85
N LYS A 57 -12.89 8.32 9.11
CA LYS A 57 -12.68 8.33 7.65
C LYS A 57 -11.18 8.45 7.34
N PRO A 58 -10.49 7.35 6.95
CA PRO A 58 -9.03 7.35 6.80
C PRO A 58 -8.48 8.43 5.88
N PHE A 59 -9.13 8.69 4.74
CA PHE A 59 -8.70 9.74 3.81
C PHE A 59 -8.81 11.15 4.42
N SER A 60 -9.97 11.52 4.98
CA SER A 60 -10.15 12.82 5.66
C SER A 60 -9.16 13.02 6.80
N THR A 61 -8.93 11.99 7.63
CA THR A 61 -7.94 12.02 8.72
C THR A 61 -6.54 12.27 8.17
N PHE A 62 -6.12 11.51 7.14
CA PHE A 62 -4.83 11.74 6.48
C PHE A 62 -4.72 13.15 5.92
N ALA A 63 -5.74 13.64 5.20
CA ALA A 63 -5.72 14.96 4.58
C ALA A 63 -5.52 16.08 5.62
N SER A 64 -6.21 15.99 6.77
CA SER A 64 -6.05 16.92 7.89
C SER A 64 -4.62 16.90 8.47
N LEU A 65 -4.05 15.70 8.65
CA LEU A 65 -2.68 15.53 9.14
C LEU A 65 -1.63 16.00 8.13
N ALA A 66 -1.83 15.73 6.84
CA ALA A 66 -0.92 16.14 5.78
C ALA A 66 -0.94 17.67 5.59
N GLN A 67 -2.11 18.30 5.69
CA GLN A 67 -2.23 19.77 5.66
C GLN A 67 -1.59 20.45 6.88
N SER A 68 -1.69 19.85 8.06
CA SER A 68 -0.99 20.40 9.24
C SER A 68 0.53 20.20 9.15
N SER A 69 0.97 19.05 8.60
CA SER A 69 2.39 18.73 8.39
C SER A 69 3.04 19.56 7.29
N SER A 70 2.30 19.98 6.26
CA SER A 70 2.84 20.79 5.16
C SER A 70 3.31 22.19 5.59
N ARG A 71 2.87 22.66 6.78
CA ARG A 71 3.38 23.90 7.39
C ARG A 71 4.82 23.77 7.88
N ASP A 72 5.26 22.54 8.16
CA ASP A 72 6.64 22.21 8.53
C ASP A 72 7.22 21.24 7.48
N LYS A 73 7.48 21.77 6.28
CA LYS A 73 8.05 21.01 5.14
C LYS A 73 9.41 20.35 5.45
N SER A 74 10.04 20.68 6.58
CA SER A 74 11.25 20.00 7.04
C SER A 74 10.98 18.55 7.49
N LYS A 75 9.74 18.23 7.88
CA LYS A 75 9.33 16.90 8.34
C LYS A 75 8.85 16.03 7.18
N LYS A 76 9.80 15.36 6.54
CA LYS A 76 9.55 14.31 5.53
C LYS A 76 9.14 12.99 6.19
N LEU A 77 7.90 12.90 6.64
CA LEU A 77 7.39 11.73 7.38
C LEU A 77 7.04 10.57 6.42
N PRO A 78 7.25 9.31 6.82
CA PRO A 78 6.78 8.16 6.04
C PRO A 78 5.30 7.85 6.31
N ILE A 79 4.68 7.10 5.40
CA ILE A 79 3.48 6.32 5.68
C ILE A 79 3.94 4.92 6.11
N MET A 80 3.44 4.40 7.23
CA MET A 80 3.71 3.04 7.70
C MET A 80 2.48 2.18 7.40
N ILE A 81 2.64 1.03 6.74
CA ILE A 81 1.54 0.14 6.39
C ILE A 81 1.82 -1.24 6.94
N THR A 82 0.88 -1.80 7.71
CA THR A 82 0.98 -3.16 8.25
C THR A 82 0.10 -4.10 7.45
N ILE A 83 0.71 -5.18 6.96
CA ILE A 83 0.08 -6.19 6.10
C ILE A 83 0.29 -7.56 6.72
N GLY A 84 -0.74 -8.40 6.69
CA GLY A 84 -0.70 -9.75 7.26
C GLY A 84 -1.41 -9.86 8.60
N HIS A 85 -1.37 -11.06 9.19
CA HIS A 85 -2.01 -11.37 10.47
C HIS A 85 -1.04 -12.04 11.45
N GLY A 86 -1.18 -11.74 12.73
CA GLY A 86 -0.44 -12.41 13.80
C GLY A 86 1.07 -12.44 13.53
N ARG A 87 1.66 -13.65 13.52
CA ARG A 87 3.12 -13.82 13.30
C ARG A 87 3.58 -13.53 11.87
N GLN A 88 2.67 -13.44 10.91
CA GLN A 88 2.97 -13.09 9.52
C GLN A 88 2.71 -11.61 9.22
N SER A 89 2.30 -10.83 10.23
CA SER A 89 2.13 -9.39 10.12
C SER A 89 3.49 -8.70 9.97
N HIS A 90 3.58 -7.79 9.00
CA HIS A 90 4.78 -6.99 8.78
C HIS A 90 4.44 -5.54 8.49
N THR A 91 5.17 -4.63 9.11
CA THR A 91 5.03 -3.19 8.88
C THR A 91 6.08 -2.73 7.89
N PHE A 92 5.63 -2.14 6.79
CA PHE A 92 6.45 -1.58 5.73
C PHE A 92 6.47 -0.06 5.83
N LYS A 93 7.62 0.53 5.49
CA LYS A 93 7.79 1.98 5.39
C LYS A 93 7.61 2.40 3.95
N ILE A 94 6.73 3.35 3.69
CA ILE A 94 6.61 4.08 2.43
C ILE A 94 7.26 5.46 2.65
N PRO A 95 8.50 5.67 2.16
CA PRO A 95 9.23 6.93 2.33
C PRO A 95 8.46 8.13 1.74
N PHE A 96 8.69 9.31 2.31
CA PHE A 96 8.09 10.58 1.86
C PHE A 96 8.18 10.76 0.34
N GLU A 97 9.36 10.56 -0.22
CA GLU A 97 9.65 10.71 -1.64
C GLU A 97 8.93 9.69 -2.54
N ASP A 98 8.40 8.60 -1.99
CA ASP A 98 7.62 7.62 -2.78
C ASP A 98 6.13 7.96 -2.80
N TRP A 99 5.61 8.70 -1.83
CA TRP A 99 4.20 9.08 -1.76
C TRP A 99 3.94 10.57 -1.93
N TRP A 100 4.94 11.44 -1.89
CA TRP A 100 4.82 12.86 -2.19
C TRP A 100 5.11 13.15 -3.67
N LEU A 101 4.30 14.00 -4.30
CA LEU A 101 4.50 14.43 -5.69
C LEU A 101 5.18 15.79 -5.69
N ASP A 102 6.53 15.81 -5.77
CA ASP A 102 7.31 17.05 -5.72
C ASP A 102 6.90 18.08 -6.78
N LYS A 103 6.53 17.63 -7.99
CA LYS A 103 6.11 18.50 -9.10
C LYS A 103 4.82 19.27 -8.80
N ASP A 104 3.92 18.64 -8.05
CA ASP A 104 2.59 19.17 -7.77
C ASP A 104 2.46 19.68 -6.31
N ASP A 105 3.54 19.59 -5.52
CA ASP A 105 3.59 19.90 -4.07
C ASP A 105 2.40 19.31 -3.29
N ARG A 106 2.06 18.04 -3.56
CA ARG A 106 0.88 17.40 -2.98
C ARG A 106 1.11 15.92 -2.63
N PRO A 107 0.34 15.35 -1.68
CA PRO A 107 0.36 13.92 -1.43
C PRO A 107 -0.22 13.12 -2.61
N CYS A 108 0.42 11.99 -2.96
CA CYS A 108 -0.13 10.93 -3.79
C CYS A 108 -0.98 9.99 -2.94
N VAL A 109 -2.03 10.54 -2.33
CA VAL A 109 -3.07 9.81 -1.61
C VAL A 109 -4.42 10.33 -2.11
N GLN A 110 -5.33 9.41 -2.43
CA GLN A 110 -6.62 9.71 -3.03
C GLN A 110 -7.75 9.04 -2.27
N THR A 111 -8.96 9.56 -2.44
CA THR A 111 -10.17 8.96 -1.88
C THR A 111 -10.64 7.78 -2.75
N SER A 112 -11.17 6.74 -2.12
CA SER A 112 -11.79 5.62 -2.84
C SER A 112 -13.17 5.98 -3.39
N PRO A 113 -13.64 5.29 -4.44
CA PRO A 113 -15.05 5.34 -4.82
C PRO A 113 -15.96 4.96 -3.63
N PRO A 114 -17.16 5.56 -3.48
CA PRO A 114 -18.02 5.35 -2.32
C PRO A 114 -18.44 3.89 -2.06
N ALA A 115 -18.54 3.07 -3.10
CA ALA A 115 -18.93 1.65 -2.99
C ALA A 115 -17.75 0.70 -2.75
N PHE A 116 -16.51 1.20 -2.79
CA PHE A 116 -15.32 0.37 -2.63
C PHE A 116 -15.02 0.11 -1.15
N MET A 117 -15.05 -1.17 -0.76
CA MET A 117 -14.88 -1.62 0.63
C MET A 117 -13.45 -2.12 0.87
N GLY A 118 -12.44 -1.28 0.64
CA GLY A 118 -11.04 -1.67 0.78
C GLY A 118 -10.06 -0.52 0.57
N ILE A 119 -8.79 -0.88 0.33
CA ILE A 119 -7.70 0.03 -0.03
C ILE A 119 -7.13 -0.39 -1.38
N LEU A 120 -6.84 0.58 -2.27
CA LEU A 120 -5.96 0.33 -3.40
C LEU A 120 -4.53 0.72 -3.03
N LEU A 121 -3.68 -0.29 -3.05
CA LEU A 121 -2.24 -0.23 -2.84
C LEU A 121 -1.60 0.05 -4.21
N GLY A 122 -1.64 1.32 -4.61
CA GLY A 122 -1.19 1.79 -5.91
C GLY A 122 0.33 1.81 -6.10
N ASP A 123 0.79 2.48 -7.16
CA ASP A 123 2.20 2.57 -7.57
C ASP A 123 3.13 3.08 -6.45
N VAL A 124 2.64 3.92 -5.52
CA VAL A 124 3.39 4.31 -4.30
C VAL A 124 3.97 3.12 -3.54
N ILE A 125 3.27 1.97 -3.54
CA ILE A 125 3.70 0.74 -2.89
C ILE A 125 4.79 0.05 -3.71
N PHE A 126 4.63 -0.02 -5.03
CA PHE A 126 5.63 -0.61 -5.94
C PHE A 126 6.91 0.23 -6.05
N ARG A 127 6.83 1.55 -5.80
CA ARG A 127 8.01 2.40 -5.66
C ARG A 127 8.81 2.06 -4.41
N ALA A 128 8.14 1.81 -3.29
CA ALA A 128 8.77 1.57 -2.00
C ALA A 128 9.16 0.11 -1.75
N LEU A 129 8.41 -0.85 -2.31
CA LEU A 129 8.50 -2.28 -2.02
C LEU A 129 8.79 -3.10 -3.28
N VAL A 130 9.42 -4.25 -3.08
CA VAL A 130 9.45 -5.35 -4.06
C VAL A 130 8.27 -6.25 -3.76
N VAL A 131 7.48 -6.53 -4.80
CA VAL A 131 6.30 -7.39 -4.75
C VAL A 131 6.58 -8.62 -5.60
N HIS A 132 6.43 -9.81 -5.03
CA HIS A 132 6.57 -11.09 -5.72
C HIS A 132 5.26 -11.86 -5.64
N PHE A 133 4.69 -12.18 -6.80
CA PHE A 133 3.51 -13.03 -6.90
C PHE A 133 3.95 -14.46 -7.18
N ASP A 134 3.89 -15.32 -6.17
CA ASP A 134 4.15 -16.74 -6.31
C ASP A 134 2.84 -17.47 -6.65
N LEU A 135 2.74 -17.89 -7.91
CA LEU A 135 1.59 -18.60 -8.47
C LEU A 135 1.90 -20.09 -8.72
N THR A 136 2.99 -20.62 -8.15
CA THR A 136 3.36 -22.05 -8.29
C THR A 136 2.25 -22.99 -7.85
N HIS A 137 1.45 -22.57 -6.87
CA HIS A 137 0.25 -23.25 -6.41
C HIS A 137 -0.98 -22.35 -6.64
N PRO A 138 -1.65 -22.44 -7.80
CA PRO A 138 -2.72 -21.50 -8.18
C PRO A 138 -3.91 -21.45 -7.21
N THR A 139 -4.15 -22.52 -6.45
CA THR A 139 -5.21 -22.59 -5.44
C THR A 139 -4.82 -21.96 -4.10
N MET A 140 -3.53 -21.67 -3.90
CA MET A 140 -2.98 -21.03 -2.70
C MET A 140 -1.89 -20.03 -3.10
N PRO A 141 -2.22 -18.98 -3.86
CA PRO A 141 -1.23 -18.01 -4.31
C PRO A 141 -0.64 -17.27 -3.11
N VAL A 142 0.68 -17.04 -3.14
CA VAL A 142 1.41 -16.32 -2.10
C VAL A 142 1.93 -15.02 -2.65
N ILE A 143 1.82 -13.95 -1.87
CA ILE A 143 2.38 -12.65 -2.20
C ILE A 143 3.53 -12.37 -1.22
N GLY A 144 4.75 -12.32 -1.75
CA GLY A 144 5.94 -11.89 -1.04
C GLY A 144 6.08 -10.37 -1.12
N LEU A 145 6.35 -9.73 0.01
CA LEU A 145 6.58 -8.29 0.12
C LEU A 145 7.90 -8.05 0.85
N ALA A 146 8.71 -7.14 0.32
CA ALA A 146 9.96 -6.72 0.97
C ALA A 146 10.23 -5.25 0.70
N GLN A 147 10.94 -4.57 1.62
CA GLN A 147 11.40 -3.21 1.36
C GLN A 147 12.35 -3.19 0.15
N ARG A 148 12.13 -2.26 -0.79
CA ARG A 148 13.03 -2.11 -1.93
C ARG A 148 14.40 -1.61 -1.45
N ASN A 149 15.44 -2.33 -1.82
CA ASN A 149 16.80 -1.83 -1.67
C ASN A 149 17.07 -0.73 -2.70
N ARG A 150 17.07 0.53 -2.26
CA ARG A 150 17.33 1.71 -3.13
C ARG A 150 18.74 1.75 -3.72
N GLY A 151 19.70 1.06 -3.09
CA GLY A 151 21.06 0.92 -3.59
C GLY A 151 21.25 -0.25 -4.57
N TYR A 152 20.20 -1.03 -4.85
CA TYR A 152 20.30 -2.14 -5.79
C TYR A 152 20.62 -1.62 -7.20
N LYS A 153 21.71 -2.13 -7.78
CA LYS A 153 22.12 -1.83 -9.15
C LYS A 153 21.62 -2.95 -10.05
N PRO A 154 20.66 -2.70 -10.96
CA PRO A 154 20.22 -3.71 -11.90
C PRO A 154 21.42 -4.23 -12.68
N VAL A 155 21.56 -5.55 -12.75
CA VAL A 155 22.51 -6.16 -13.68
C VAL A 155 22.02 -5.80 -15.09
N ARG A 156 22.90 -5.22 -15.91
CA ARG A 156 22.55 -4.92 -17.30
C ARG A 156 22.08 -6.22 -17.96
N PRO A 157 20.96 -6.22 -18.69
CA PRO A 157 20.56 -7.41 -19.43
C PRO A 157 21.74 -7.83 -20.31
N GLY A 158 22.18 -9.10 -20.18
CA GLY A 158 23.16 -9.64 -21.11
C GLY A 158 22.62 -9.57 -22.54
N SER A 159 23.50 -9.56 -23.54
CA SER A 159 23.17 -9.50 -24.97
C SER A 159 22.18 -10.57 -25.48
N ASN A 160 21.84 -11.55 -24.63
CA ASN A 160 20.89 -12.62 -24.93
C ASN A 160 19.43 -12.32 -24.50
N TRP A 161 19.18 -11.31 -23.65
CA TRP A 161 17.80 -10.90 -23.30
C TRP A 161 17.05 -10.32 -24.51
N ALA A 162 17.74 -9.54 -25.35
CA ALA A 162 17.18 -8.96 -26.57
C ALA A 162 16.80 -10.01 -27.65
N LYS A 163 17.25 -11.27 -27.52
CA LYS A 163 16.98 -12.32 -28.51
C LYS A 163 15.65 -13.05 -28.30
N HIS A 164 14.98 -12.85 -27.16
CA HIS A 164 13.69 -13.45 -26.84
C HIS A 164 12.60 -12.37 -26.81
N LYS A 165 12.47 -11.59 -27.89
CA LYS A 165 11.20 -10.89 -28.12
C LYS A 165 10.15 -11.98 -28.39
N PRO A 166 9.06 -12.06 -27.60
CA PRO A 166 7.92 -12.87 -27.99
C PRO A 166 7.47 -12.37 -29.36
N LYS A 167 7.33 -13.27 -30.33
CA LYS A 167 6.62 -12.93 -31.56
C LYS A 167 5.19 -12.58 -31.13
N HIS A 168 4.78 -11.34 -31.37
CA HIS A 168 3.36 -11.00 -31.32
C HIS A 168 2.67 -11.90 -32.36
N HIS A 169 1.93 -12.90 -31.87
CA HIS A 169 0.84 -13.47 -32.66
C HIS A 169 -0.28 -12.43 -32.59
N GLU A 170 -0.29 -11.53 -33.58
CA GLU A 170 -1.52 -10.87 -33.98
C GLU A 170 -2.31 -11.88 -34.81
N ASP A 171 -3.19 -12.61 -34.15
CA ASP A 171 -4.28 -13.31 -34.83
C ASP A 171 -5.57 -12.78 -34.18
N PHE A 172 -6.28 -11.95 -34.96
CA PHE A 172 -7.66 -11.52 -34.72
C PHE A 172 -8.63 -12.69 -34.95
#